data_AF-A0A524FMC4-F1
#
_entry.id   AF-A0A524FMC4-F1
#
_cell.length_a   1.000
_cell.length_b   1.000
_cell.length_c   1.000
_cell.angle_alpha   90.00
_cell.angle_beta   90.00
_cell.angle_gamma   90.00
#
_symmetry.space_group_name_H-M   'P 1'
#
loop_
_entity.id
_entity.type
_entity.pdbx_description
1 polymer ?
#
loop_
_entity_poly.entity_id
_entity_poly.type
_entity_poly.pdbx_seq_one_letter_code
_entity_poly.pdbx_strand_id
1 'polypeptide(L)'
;MPRKSRRTLSERAESIFRFIDAQPEPFPKSEFQRIGLNPTTAEKWIHLIEYIQSQPRIKVTKMGSSTFIERLENKYLSMLRKRVLDSSLSLKEREATMNDYVSALITLERTEMGRIKK
;
A
#
# COMPACT_ATOMS: atom_id res chain seq x y z
N MET A 1 -10.68 -22.94 30.95
CA MET A 1 -10.26 -22.78 29.54
C MET A 1 -9.39 -21.53 29.44
N PRO A 2 -8.18 -21.57 28.87
CA PRO A 2 -7.38 -20.36 28.69
C PRO A 2 -8.15 -19.41 27.78
N ARG A 3 -8.34 -18.16 28.22
CA ARG A 3 -8.98 -17.12 27.40
C ARG A 3 -8.17 -16.99 26.11
N LYS A 4 -8.78 -17.29 24.97
CA LYS A 4 -8.19 -17.06 23.65
C LYS A 4 -7.75 -15.59 23.62
N SER A 5 -6.43 -15.35 23.56
CA SER A 5 -5.89 -14.00 23.53
C SER A 5 -6.54 -13.25 22.37
N ARG A 6 -6.96 -11.99 22.61
CA ARG A 6 -7.49 -11.16 21.53
C ARG A 6 -6.35 -10.93 20.53
N ARG A 7 -6.61 -11.22 19.25
CA ARG A 7 -5.64 -10.94 18.18
C ARG A 7 -5.17 -9.49 18.25
N THR A 8 -3.88 -9.28 18.03
CA THR A 8 -3.31 -7.94 17.85
C THR A 8 -3.81 -7.32 16.55
N LEU A 9 -3.61 -6.01 16.39
CA LEU A 9 -3.95 -5.33 15.13
C LEU A 9 -3.16 -5.89 13.94
N SER A 10 -1.88 -6.20 14.13
CA SER A 10 -1.02 -6.79 13.11
C SER A 10 -1.49 -8.17 12.69
N GLU A 11 -1.77 -9.05 13.65
CA GLU A 11 -2.31 -10.40 13.37
C GLU A 11 -3.65 -10.34 12.64
N ARG A 12 -4.49 -9.35 12.97
CA ARG A 12 -5.76 -9.14 12.27
C ARG A 12 -5.53 -8.65 10.84
N ALA A 13 -4.61 -7.72 10.63
CA ALA A 13 -4.26 -7.25 9.28
C ALA A 13 -3.69 -8.40 8.43
N GLU A 14 -2.76 -9.19 8.96
CA GLU A 14 -2.21 -10.37 8.27
C GLU A 14 -3.29 -11.37 7.90
N SER A 15 -4.22 -11.66 8.81
CA SER A 15 -5.35 -12.57 8.54
C SER A 15 -6.27 -12.05 7.43
N ILE A 16 -6.40 -10.72 7.28
CA ILE A 16 -7.20 -10.10 6.23
C ILE A 16 -6.49 -10.22 4.89
N PHE A 17 -5.21 -9.84 4.81
CA PHE A 17 -4.47 -9.91 3.56
C PHE A 17 -4.26 -11.35 3.07
N ARG A 18 -3.94 -12.29 3.95
CA ARG A 18 -3.89 -13.72 3.58
C ARG A 18 -5.23 -14.24 3.06
N PHE A 19 -6.34 -13.71 3.56
CA PHE A 19 -7.66 -14.09 3.07
C PHE A 19 -7.92 -13.55 1.67
N ILE A 20 -7.61 -12.26 1.44
CA ILE A 20 -7.73 -11.60 0.12
C ILE A 20 -6.90 -12.36 -0.92
N ASP A 21 -5.63 -12.66 -0.63
CA ASP A 21 -4.71 -13.36 -1.54
C ASP A 21 -5.20 -14.78 -1.92
N ALA A 22 -6.02 -15.40 -1.08
CA ALA A 22 -6.55 -16.74 -1.30
C ALA A 22 -7.93 -16.75 -2.00
N GLN A 23 -8.55 -15.58 -2.22
CA GLN A 23 -9.85 -15.51 -2.90
C GLN A 23 -9.68 -15.48 -4.43
N PRO A 24 -10.64 -16.07 -5.18
CA PRO A 24 -10.74 -15.80 -6.61
C PRO A 24 -11.14 -14.33 -6.85
N GLU A 25 -10.58 -13.70 -7.88
CA GLU A 25 -10.87 -12.30 -8.22
C GLU A 25 -11.95 -12.17 -9.33
N PRO A 26 -12.95 -11.28 -9.18
CA PRO A 26 -13.33 -10.53 -7.98
C PRO A 26 -14.17 -11.37 -7.00
N PHE A 27 -14.19 -11.01 -5.71
CA PHE A 27 -15.04 -11.64 -4.68
C PHE A 27 -15.85 -10.61 -3.88
N PRO A 28 -17.04 -10.97 -3.36
CA PRO A 28 -17.88 -10.04 -2.63
C PRO A 28 -17.38 -9.79 -1.20
N LYS A 29 -17.52 -8.55 -0.69
CA LYS A 29 -17.20 -8.17 0.70
C LYS A 29 -17.77 -9.11 1.77
N SER A 30 -18.95 -9.70 1.53
CA SER A 30 -19.58 -10.64 2.46
C SER A 30 -18.67 -11.83 2.83
N GLU A 31 -17.71 -12.16 1.97
CA GLU A 31 -16.74 -13.24 2.18
C GLU A 31 -15.86 -13.03 3.41
N PHE A 32 -15.63 -11.78 3.84
CA PHE A 32 -14.90 -11.49 5.08
C PHE A 32 -15.56 -12.04 6.35
N GLN A 33 -16.84 -12.44 6.29
CA GLN A 33 -17.49 -13.18 7.38
C GLN A 33 -16.81 -14.52 7.67
N ARG A 34 -16.20 -15.16 6.66
CA ARG A 34 -15.46 -16.44 6.82
C ARG A 34 -14.26 -16.31 7.76
N ILE A 35 -13.69 -15.11 7.90
CA ILE A 35 -12.61 -14.81 8.84
C ILE A 35 -13.10 -14.11 10.12
N GLY A 36 -14.42 -14.06 10.33
CA GLY A 36 -15.04 -13.51 11.53
C GLY A 36 -15.17 -11.98 11.55
N LEU A 37 -15.14 -11.32 10.39
CA LEU A 37 -15.45 -9.90 10.29
C LEU A 37 -16.93 -9.71 9.97
N ASN A 38 -17.65 -8.99 10.85
CA ASN A 38 -19.01 -8.56 10.55
C ASN A 38 -19.02 -7.50 9.40
N PRO A 39 -20.16 -7.28 8.71
CA PRO A 39 -20.23 -6.39 7.55
C PRO A 39 -19.69 -4.97 7.81
N THR A 40 -20.05 -4.36 8.94
CA THR A 40 -19.60 -3.01 9.30
C THR A 40 -18.09 -2.94 9.52
N THR A 41 -17.51 -3.98 10.12
CA THR A 41 -16.06 -4.06 10.38
C THR A 41 -15.29 -4.33 9.09
N ALA A 42 -15.81 -5.23 8.23
CA ALA A 42 -15.25 -5.47 6.91
C ALA A 42 -15.20 -4.17 6.09
N GLU A 43 -16.28 -3.38 6.08
CA GLU A 43 -16.32 -2.08 5.40
C GLU A 43 -15.22 -1.13 5.89
N LYS A 44 -15.08 -0.99 7.21
CA LYS A 44 -14.03 -0.14 7.80
C LYS A 44 -12.63 -0.57 7.40
N TRP A 45 -12.38 -1.89 7.35
CA TRP A 45 -11.09 -2.42 6.90
C TRP A 45 -10.85 -2.15 5.41
N ILE A 46 -11.86 -2.34 4.56
CA ILE A 46 -11.76 -2.04 3.13
C ILE A 46 -11.40 -0.57 2.92
N HIS A 47 -12.14 0.36 3.52
CA HIS A 47 -11.81 1.79 3.43
C HIS A 47 -10.44 2.14 3.99
N LEU A 48 -10.01 1.49 5.08
CA LEU A 48 -8.67 1.69 5.62
C LEU A 48 -7.59 1.20 4.64
N ILE A 49 -7.80 0.03 4.01
CA ILE A 49 -6.88 -0.52 3.01
C ILE A 49 -6.82 0.40 1.80
N GLU A 50 -7.97 0.85 1.27
CA GLU A 50 -8.03 1.81 0.17
C GLU A 50 -7.30 3.11 0.51
N TYR A 51 -7.54 3.65 1.72
CA TYR A 51 -6.85 4.84 2.20
C TYR A 51 -5.34 4.62 2.22
N ILE A 52 -4.85 3.52 2.81
CA ILE A 52 -3.42 3.19 2.88
C ILE A 52 -2.80 3.04 1.49
N GLN A 53 -3.45 2.31 0.58
CA GLN A 53 -2.98 2.11 -0.80
C GLN A 53 -2.87 3.43 -1.58
N SER A 54 -3.70 4.41 -1.21
CA SER A 54 -3.71 5.74 -1.80
C SER A 54 -2.63 6.69 -1.24
N GLN A 55 -1.95 6.33 -0.15
CA GLN A 55 -0.90 7.15 0.45
C GLN A 55 0.47 6.95 -0.22
N PRO A 56 1.39 7.91 -0.04
CA PRO A 56 2.81 7.71 -0.35
C PRO A 56 3.41 6.51 0.39
N ARG A 57 4.16 5.66 -0.32
CA ARG A 57 5.01 4.62 0.26
C ARG A 57 6.03 5.23 1.24
N ILE A 58 6.24 4.50 2.33
CA ILE A 58 7.20 4.83 3.37
C ILE A 58 8.15 3.66 3.61
N LYS A 59 9.35 3.97 4.10
CA LYS A 59 10.29 3.03 4.68
C LYS A 59 10.42 3.34 6.16
N VAL A 60 10.44 2.29 6.97
CA VAL A 60 10.62 2.42 8.41
C VAL A 60 11.94 1.75 8.77
N THR A 61 12.87 2.53 9.31
CA THR A 61 14.21 2.07 9.69
C THR A 61 14.36 2.19 11.21
N LYS A 62 14.76 1.11 11.89
CA LYS A 62 15.08 1.15 13.32
C LYS A 62 16.58 1.29 13.51
N MET A 63 17.02 2.28 14.29
CA MET A 63 18.42 2.50 14.64
C MET A 63 18.52 2.70 16.15
N GLY A 64 19.04 1.70 16.86
CA GLY A 64 19.05 1.68 18.33
C GLY A 64 17.63 1.73 18.90
N SER A 65 17.39 2.68 19.81
CA SER A 65 16.07 2.96 20.39
C SER A 65 15.15 3.80 19.50
N SER A 66 15.66 4.34 18.39
CA SER A 66 14.95 5.28 17.54
C SER A 66 14.34 4.59 16.32
N THR A 67 13.16 5.07 15.90
CA THR A 67 12.49 4.65 14.67
C THR A 67 12.38 5.83 13.73
N PHE A 68 12.94 5.69 12.54
CA PHE A 68 12.91 6.69 11.47
C PHE A 68 11.87 6.30 10.42
N ILE A 69 11.13 7.29 9.93
CA ILE A 69 10.15 7.12 8.86
C ILE A 69 10.60 7.99 7.68
N GLU A 70 10.93 7.33 6.58
CA GLU A 70 11.37 7.96 5.34
C GLU A 70 10.26 7.84 4.31
N ARG A 71 9.93 8.93 3.63
CA ARG A 71 8.98 8.90 2.53
C ARG A 71 9.72 8.48 1.25
N LEU A 72 9.28 7.37 0.64
CA LEU A 72 9.90 6.83 -0.57
C LEU A 72 9.37 7.48 -1.86
N GLU A 73 8.17 8.03 -1.82
CA GLU A 73 7.55 8.69 -2.97
C GLU A 73 6.96 10.04 -2.58
N ASN A 74 7.12 11.06 -3.43
CA ASN A 74 6.39 12.32 -3.24
C ASN A 74 4.95 12.20 -3.79
N LYS A 75 4.13 13.25 -3.60
CA LYS A 75 2.73 13.25 -4.06
C LYS A 75 2.61 13.01 -5.57
N TYR A 76 3.53 13.54 -6.36
CA TYR A 76 3.55 13.39 -7.82
C TYR A 76 3.82 11.94 -8.23
N LEU A 77 4.83 11.30 -7.65
CA LEU A 77 5.11 9.87 -7.87
C LEU A 77 3.93 8.98 -7.46
N SER A 78 3.29 9.27 -6.31
CA SER A 78 2.10 8.54 -5.87
C SER A 78 0.94 8.67 -6.87
N MET A 79 0.74 9.86 -7.46
CA MET A 79 -0.26 10.11 -8.51
C MET A 79 0.04 9.31 -9.78
N LEU A 80 1.29 9.31 -10.26
CA LEU A 80 1.68 8.54 -11.45
C LEU A 80 1.47 7.04 -11.23
N ARG A 81 1.86 6.50 -10.08
CA ARG A 81 1.62 5.08 -9.73
C ARG A 81 0.14 4.72 -9.77
N LYS A 82 -0.75 5.59 -9.25
CA LYS A 82 -2.20 5.37 -9.32
C LYS A 82 -2.68 5.29 -10.77
N ARG A 83 -2.22 6.22 -11.60
CA ARG A 83 -2.56 6.27 -13.02
C ARG A 83 -2.05 5.06 -13.81
N VAL A 84 -0.90 4.48 -13.45
CA VAL A 84 -0.40 3.21 -14.02
C VAL A 84 -1.34 2.04 -13.76
N LEU A 85 -2.05 2.03 -12.62
CA LEU A 85 -2.98 0.96 -12.24
C LEU A 85 -4.43 1.23 -12.64
N ASP A 86 -4.70 2.40 -13.25
CA ASP A 86 -6.04 2.80 -13.66
C ASP A 86 -6.48 2.00 -14.89
N SER A 87 -7.43 1.08 -14.70
CA SER A 87 -7.98 0.24 -15.77
C SER A 87 -8.89 0.99 -16.74
N SER A 88 -9.25 2.24 -16.46
CA SER A 88 -10.00 3.09 -17.41
C SER A 88 -9.13 3.66 -18.52
N LEU A 89 -7.80 3.62 -18.36
CA LEU A 89 -6.83 4.09 -19.35
C LEU A 89 -6.37 2.96 -20.27
N SER A 90 -6.02 3.31 -21.50
CA SER A 90 -5.42 2.37 -22.45
C SER A 90 -4.05 1.89 -21.96
N LEU A 91 -3.64 0.70 -22.38
CA LEU A 91 -2.30 0.19 -22.05
C LEU A 91 -1.18 1.14 -22.49
N LYS A 92 -1.35 1.82 -23.63
CA LYS A 92 -0.40 2.83 -24.13
C LYS A 92 -0.26 4.03 -23.20
N GLU A 93 -1.38 4.54 -22.67
CA GLU A 93 -1.34 5.66 -21.70
C GLU A 93 -0.73 5.23 -20.37
N ARG A 94 -1.03 4.00 -19.93
CA ARG A 94 -0.44 3.42 -18.71
C ARG A 94 1.07 3.21 -18.86
N GLU A 95 1.53 2.74 -20.01
CA GLU A 95 2.94 2.60 -20.36
C GLU A 95 3.67 3.95 -20.36
N ALA A 96 3.09 4.97 -21.03
CA ALA A 96 3.65 6.31 -21.02
C ALA A 96 3.77 6.87 -19.58
N THR A 97 2.73 6.69 -18.77
CA THR A 97 2.73 7.08 -17.36
C THR A 97 3.81 6.34 -16.55
N MET A 98 4.05 5.06 -16.85
CA MET A 98 5.12 4.28 -16.21
C MET A 98 6.50 4.84 -16.59
N ASN A 99 6.70 5.21 -17.86
CA ASN A 99 7.94 5.83 -18.31
C ASN A 99 8.19 7.17 -17.60
N ASP A 100 7.14 7.99 -17.42
CA ASP A 100 7.21 9.23 -16.65
C ASP A 100 7.57 8.97 -15.18
N TYR A 101 6.98 7.94 -14.58
CA TYR A 101 7.24 7.53 -13.19
C TYR A 101 8.71 7.14 -12.99
N VAL A 102 9.25 6.28 -13.87
CA VAL A 102 10.66 5.86 -13.83
C VAL A 102 11.60 7.05 -14.08
N SER A 103 11.27 7.92 -15.04
CA SER A 103 12.07 9.11 -15.34
C SER A 103 12.13 10.08 -14.15
N ALA A 104 11.01 10.24 -13.43
CA ALA A 104 10.94 11.04 -12.22
C ALA A 104 11.79 10.44 -11.08
N LEU A 105 11.78 9.11 -10.91
CA LEU A 105 12.64 8.42 -9.94
C LEU A 105 14.12 8.64 -10.24
N ILE A 106 14.54 8.46 -11.49
CA ILE A 106 15.93 8.68 -11.93
C ILE A 106 16.36 10.13 -11.66
N THR A 107 15.47 11.10 -11.92
CA THR A 107 15.74 12.52 -11.68
C THR A 107 15.95 12.81 -10.20
N LEU A 108 15.12 12.24 -9.33
CA LEU A 108 15.25 12.39 -7.88
C LEU A 108 16.57 11.78 -7.38
N GLU A 109 16.90 10.57 -7.83
CA GLU A 109 18.16 9.89 -7.46
C GLU A 109 19.39 10.72 -7.88
N ARG A 110 19.40 11.25 -9.11
CA ARG A 110 20.48 12.14 -9.59
C ARG A 110 20.58 13.43 -8.77
N THR A 111 19.44 14.00 -8.38
CA THR A 111 19.40 15.22 -7.57
C THR A 111 19.90 14.96 -6.15
N GLU A 112 19.55 13.83 -5.55
CA GLU A 112 20.05 13.40 -4.23
C GLU A 112 21.55 13.10 -4.26
N MET A 113 22.04 12.37 -5.27
CA MET A 113 23.48 12.17 -5.47
C MET A 113 24.24 13.48 -5.66
N GLY A 114 23.66 14.45 -6.38
CA GLY A 114 24.23 15.78 -6.56
C GLY A 114 24.27 16.62 -5.28
N ARG A 115 23.35 16.36 -4.33
CA ARG A 115 23.35 16.97 -2.99
C ARG A 115 24.38 16.35 -2.05
N ILE A 116 24.65 15.04 -2.17
CA ILE A 116 25.65 14.34 -1.34
C ILE A 116 27.09 14.73 -1.72
N LYS A 117 27.32 15.16 -2.97
CA LYS A 117 28.64 15.59 -3.47
C LYS A 117 29.00 17.05 -3.19
N LYS A 118 28.14 17.82 -2.52
CA LYS A 118 28.41 19.20 -2.07
C LYS A 118 28.58 19.21 -0.56
#